data_AF-A0A9W7DVY3-F1
#
_entry.id   AF-A0A9W7DVY3-F1
#
_cell.length_a   1.000
_cell.length_b   1.000
_cell.length_c   1.000
_cell.angle_alpha   90.00
_cell.angle_beta   90.00
_cell.angle_gamma   90.00
#
_symmetry.space_group_name_H-M   'P 1'
#
loop_
_entity.id
_entity.type
_entity.pdbx_description
1 polymer ?
#
loop_
_entity_poly.entity_id
_entity_poly.type
_entity_poly.pdbx_seq_one_letter_code
_entity_poly.pdbx_strand_id
1 'polypeptide(L)'
;MKFQFLSLLGLTASALALHPHSSSSSDDLCVAPGVCEPPSSTEYTKFGRTAAIPRKQWGDSGGFCGSLSIQVIGLSYGVYHSQDSIRKCAPKSDPLGHGDDDLGYEILHSNIEPALDTLGYTFNSWDWENQVQPQGKEYLQWMKDELVGGGGIVQFVICKGDGHNSYGSRRDPVPYDHIEPFFALYSKNSTAPVDPESDLIVHGSDYSPDGEDNFGYLRNMGGLLDSLDMDGNCDAAQAGYGKNEMYPCIYEDLTYGYSITGLKVQRLDSEEVAVFFDEVDEPDVRSGETVADLHANVIIPNAVAGVKYNIERYDGVENFPASGSGVVSTTTVIDGVDGGITWADPTGVPSDTSTMYVVTKAE
;
A
#
# COMPACT_ATOMS: atom_id res chain seq x y z
N MET A 1 -31.19 63.56 5.10
CA MET A 1 -30.16 62.63 4.62
C MET A 1 -30.45 61.26 5.23
N LYS A 2 -30.92 60.31 4.42
CA LYS A 2 -31.22 58.93 4.85
C LYS A 2 -30.04 58.04 4.43
N PHE A 3 -29.42 57.36 5.38
CA PHE A 3 -28.44 56.31 5.13
C PHE A 3 -29.18 54.99 4.90
N GLN A 4 -28.94 54.35 3.75
CA GLN A 4 -29.33 52.97 3.46
C GLN A 4 -28.17 52.05 3.89
N PHE A 5 -28.45 51.10 4.78
CA PHE A 5 -27.60 49.95 5.06
C PHE A 5 -27.96 48.84 4.06
N LEU A 6 -26.97 48.38 3.29
CA LEU A 6 -27.05 47.19 2.46
C LEU A 6 -26.84 45.96 3.36
N SER A 7 -27.81 45.04 3.37
CA SER A 7 -27.72 43.74 4.02
C SER A 7 -26.94 42.79 3.12
N LEU A 8 -25.84 42.24 3.64
CA LEU A 8 -25.09 41.13 3.06
C LEU A 8 -25.90 39.85 3.23
N LEU A 9 -26.30 39.19 2.13
CA LEU A 9 -26.88 37.85 2.18
C LEU A 9 -25.77 36.85 2.51
N GLY A 10 -25.93 36.12 3.61
CA GLY A 10 -25.14 34.96 3.95
C GLY A 10 -25.49 33.78 3.03
N LEU A 11 -24.50 33.29 2.31
CA LEU A 11 -24.50 31.97 1.69
C LEU A 11 -24.21 30.95 2.79
N THR A 12 -25.23 30.22 3.23
CA THR A 12 -25.05 29.01 4.03
C THR A 12 -24.60 27.88 3.12
N ALA A 13 -23.36 27.42 3.27
CA ALA A 13 -22.90 26.15 2.73
C ALA A 13 -23.74 25.05 3.37
N SER A 14 -24.64 24.45 2.59
CA SER A 14 -25.30 23.20 2.97
C SER A 14 -24.36 22.07 2.57
N ALA A 15 -23.73 21.44 3.57
CA ALA A 15 -23.05 20.17 3.39
C ALA A 15 -24.10 19.13 2.99
N LEU A 16 -24.13 18.77 1.71
CA LEU A 16 -24.77 17.54 1.27
C LEU A 16 -23.80 16.42 1.63
N ALA A 17 -23.98 15.83 2.82
CA ALA A 17 -23.42 14.52 3.11
C ALA A 17 -23.99 13.54 2.08
N LEU A 18 -23.13 13.02 1.21
CA LEU A 18 -23.48 11.87 0.40
C LEU A 18 -23.90 10.76 1.37
N HIS A 19 -25.12 10.25 1.17
CA HIS A 19 -25.60 9.12 1.93
C HIS A 19 -24.60 7.97 1.73
N PRO A 20 -24.21 7.25 2.80
CA PRO A 20 -23.41 6.06 2.64
C PRO A 20 -24.14 5.16 1.64
N HIS A 21 -23.45 4.72 0.59
CA HIS A 21 -23.93 3.63 -0.25
C HIS A 21 -24.10 2.41 0.67
N SER A 22 -25.30 2.26 1.23
CA SER A 22 -25.72 1.10 2.01
C SER A 22 -26.12 -0.05 1.10
N SER A 23 -25.35 -0.30 0.04
CA SER A 23 -25.33 -1.62 -0.54
C SER A 23 -24.59 -2.49 0.47
N SER A 24 -25.34 -3.23 1.29
CA SER A 24 -24.82 -4.44 1.90
C SER A 24 -24.21 -5.24 0.75
N SER A 25 -22.88 -5.23 0.65
CA SER A 25 -22.20 -6.12 -0.27
C SER A 25 -22.70 -7.53 0.03
N SER A 26 -23.13 -8.29 -0.97
CA SER A 26 -23.46 -9.70 -0.79
C SER A 26 -22.23 -10.57 -0.56
N ASP A 27 -21.05 -9.94 -0.63
CA ASP A 27 -19.75 -10.54 -0.39
C ASP A 27 -19.48 -10.65 1.12
N ASP A 28 -19.55 -11.87 1.64
CA ASP A 28 -19.26 -12.17 3.04
C ASP A 28 -17.78 -11.92 3.43
N LEU A 29 -16.87 -11.79 2.44
CA LEU A 29 -15.45 -11.44 2.64
C LEU A 29 -15.22 -9.93 2.66
N CYS A 30 -16.23 -9.12 2.29
CA CYS A 30 -16.18 -7.67 2.37
C CYS A 30 -16.78 -7.17 3.70
N VAL A 31 -15.93 -6.90 4.68
CA VAL A 31 -16.36 -6.51 6.02
C VAL A 31 -16.82 -5.05 6.05
N ALA A 32 -18.10 -4.84 6.32
CA ALA A 32 -18.66 -3.51 6.54
C ALA A 32 -18.02 -2.83 7.78
N PRO A 33 -17.82 -1.50 7.78
CA PRO A 33 -18.25 -0.53 6.77
C PRO A 33 -17.32 -0.36 5.56
N GLY A 34 -16.33 -1.24 5.39
CA GLY A 34 -15.49 -1.27 4.19
C GLY A 34 -16.30 -1.52 2.91
N VAL A 35 -15.74 -1.09 1.78
CA VAL A 35 -16.32 -1.24 0.44
C VAL A 35 -15.32 -1.96 -0.43
N CYS A 36 -15.67 -3.04 -1.11
CA CYS A 36 -14.74 -3.83 -1.94
C CYS A 36 -15.11 -3.81 -3.43
N GLU A 37 -16.19 -3.11 -3.80
CA GLU A 37 -16.64 -2.98 -5.18
C GLU A 37 -16.04 -1.71 -5.81
N PRO A 38 -15.23 -1.84 -6.88
CA PRO A 38 -14.72 -0.69 -7.59
C PRO A 38 -15.83 0.18 -8.19
N PRO A 39 -15.65 1.51 -8.26
CA PRO A 39 -16.60 2.38 -8.94
C PRO A 39 -16.53 2.19 -10.46
N SER A 40 -17.54 2.70 -11.18
CA SER A 40 -17.61 2.59 -12.64
C SER A 40 -16.39 3.23 -13.33
N SER A 41 -15.77 2.48 -14.25
CA SER A 41 -14.67 2.95 -15.09
C SER A 41 -15.06 4.01 -16.12
N THR A 42 -16.36 4.24 -16.32
CA THR A 42 -16.85 5.34 -17.18
C THR A 42 -16.79 6.70 -16.49
N GLU A 43 -16.75 6.72 -15.16
CA GLU A 43 -16.74 7.96 -14.36
C GLU A 43 -15.39 8.20 -13.67
N TYR A 44 -14.68 7.13 -13.31
CA TYR A 44 -13.42 7.20 -12.57
C TYR A 44 -12.27 6.65 -13.40
N THR A 45 -11.12 7.30 -13.27
CA THR A 45 -9.84 6.74 -13.72
C THR A 45 -9.12 6.15 -12.52
N LYS A 46 -8.57 4.94 -12.66
CA LYS A 46 -7.74 4.28 -11.65
C LYS A 46 -6.27 4.70 -11.85
N PHE A 47 -5.62 5.15 -10.79
CA PHE A 47 -4.20 5.52 -10.70
C PHE A 47 -3.49 4.64 -9.67
N GLY A 48 -2.17 4.78 -9.56
CA GLY A 48 -1.32 4.04 -8.62
C GLY A 48 -0.85 2.68 -9.15
N ARG A 49 -0.51 1.79 -8.21
CA ARG A 49 -0.16 0.38 -8.46
C ARG A 49 -1.41 -0.45 -8.69
N THR A 50 -1.97 -0.34 -9.89
CA THR A 50 -3.26 -0.97 -10.25
C THR A 50 -3.24 -2.51 -10.22
N ALA A 51 -2.05 -3.10 -10.28
CA ALA A 51 -1.78 -4.54 -10.20
C ALA A 51 -1.39 -5.00 -8.78
N ALA A 52 -1.39 -4.14 -7.77
CA ALA A 52 -1.23 -4.62 -6.39
C ALA A 52 -2.48 -5.40 -5.96
N ILE A 53 -2.27 -6.52 -5.25
CA ILE A 53 -3.33 -7.34 -4.66
C ILE A 53 -3.03 -7.48 -3.16
N PRO A 54 -4.01 -7.26 -2.27
CA PRO A 54 -3.87 -7.46 -0.83
C PRO A 54 -3.41 -8.87 -0.46
N ARG A 55 -2.65 -8.93 0.63
CA ARG A 55 -2.09 -10.17 1.20
C ARG A 55 -2.37 -10.24 2.69
N LYS A 56 -2.01 -11.37 3.29
CA LYS A 56 -2.27 -11.62 4.71
C LYS A 56 -0.99 -11.53 5.54
N GLN A 57 -1.06 -10.77 6.64
CA GLN A 57 0.07 -10.63 7.54
C GLN A 57 0.23 -11.88 8.40
N TRP A 58 1.46 -12.11 8.87
CA TRP A 58 1.68 -13.03 9.97
C TRP A 58 1.04 -12.49 11.25
N GLY A 59 0.27 -13.33 11.93
CA GLY A 59 -0.49 -12.96 13.13
C GLY A 59 0.34 -12.90 14.41
N ASP A 60 1.65 -13.15 14.33
CA ASP A 60 2.49 -13.39 15.49
C ASP A 60 3.14 -12.13 16.05
N SER A 61 3.00 -11.96 17.37
CA SER A 61 3.57 -10.89 18.19
C SER A 61 3.16 -9.44 17.83
N GLY A 62 2.32 -9.23 16.81
CA GLY A 62 2.02 -7.90 16.29
C GLY A 62 3.24 -7.25 15.62
N GLY A 63 3.04 -6.56 14.49
CA GLY A 63 4.11 -5.79 13.85
C GLY A 63 4.69 -6.38 12.56
N PHE A 64 3.92 -7.18 11.84
CA PHE A 64 4.21 -7.55 10.45
C PHE A 64 3.43 -6.73 9.41
N CYS A 65 2.48 -5.92 9.85
CA CYS A 65 1.68 -5.04 8.99
C CYS A 65 2.52 -4.13 8.08
N GLY A 66 3.57 -3.50 8.63
CA GLY A 66 4.48 -2.69 7.82
C GLY A 66 5.33 -3.50 6.85
N SER A 67 5.75 -4.72 7.22
CA SER A 67 6.45 -5.60 6.28
C SER A 67 5.53 -6.12 5.17
N LEU A 68 4.30 -6.49 5.50
CA LEU A 68 3.31 -6.90 4.52
C LEU A 68 2.96 -5.73 3.57
N SER A 69 2.81 -4.52 4.11
CA SER A 69 2.54 -3.32 3.32
C SER A 69 3.61 -3.10 2.25
N ILE A 70 4.89 -3.20 2.64
CA ILE A 70 6.02 -3.13 1.72
C ILE A 70 5.98 -4.28 0.71
N GLN A 71 5.69 -5.51 1.16
CA GLN A 71 5.57 -6.68 0.27
C GLN A 71 4.49 -6.46 -0.80
N VAL A 72 3.26 -6.09 -0.42
CA VAL A 72 2.13 -5.86 -1.34
C VAL A 72 2.48 -4.82 -2.41
N ILE A 73 3.09 -3.70 -2.00
CA ILE A 73 3.51 -2.67 -2.95
C ILE A 73 4.66 -3.17 -3.81
N GLY A 74 5.65 -3.86 -3.24
CA GLY A 74 6.79 -4.46 -3.94
C GLY A 74 6.40 -5.43 -5.04
N LEU A 75 5.38 -6.27 -4.79
CA LEU A 75 4.86 -7.23 -5.77
C LEU A 75 4.39 -6.56 -7.04
N SER A 76 3.79 -5.37 -6.91
CA SER A 76 3.36 -4.58 -8.06
C SER A 76 4.52 -4.05 -8.89
N TYR A 77 5.76 -4.05 -8.37
CA TYR A 77 7.01 -3.72 -9.09
C TYR A 77 7.78 -4.98 -9.55
N GLY A 78 7.17 -6.16 -9.48
CA GLY A 78 7.83 -7.43 -9.82
C GLY A 78 8.83 -7.88 -8.76
N VAL A 79 8.67 -7.45 -7.51
CA VAL A 79 9.57 -7.76 -6.40
C VAL A 79 8.82 -8.47 -5.29
N TYR A 80 9.24 -9.69 -4.99
CA TYR A 80 8.85 -10.41 -3.78
C TYR A 80 9.94 -10.26 -2.73
N HIS A 81 9.56 -9.80 -1.55
CA HIS A 81 10.33 -9.94 -0.33
C HIS A 81 9.42 -10.59 0.71
N SER A 82 9.86 -11.68 1.33
CA SER A 82 9.12 -12.25 2.47
C SER A 82 8.99 -11.23 3.60
N GLN A 83 7.93 -11.33 4.40
CA GLN A 83 7.72 -10.50 5.58
C GLN A 83 8.92 -10.58 6.54
N ASP A 84 9.53 -11.77 6.66
CA ASP A 84 10.77 -11.97 7.42
C ASP A 84 11.97 -11.22 6.83
N SER A 85 12.19 -11.31 5.51
CA SER A 85 13.29 -10.61 4.83
C SER A 85 13.19 -9.10 5.03
N ILE A 86 11.98 -8.54 4.92
CA ILE A 86 11.74 -7.10 5.10
C ILE A 86 12.12 -6.65 6.51
N ARG A 87 11.71 -7.39 7.55
CA ARG A 87 12.08 -7.07 8.93
C ARG A 87 13.58 -7.17 9.19
N LYS A 88 14.27 -8.13 8.57
CA LYS A 88 15.75 -8.23 8.65
C LYS A 88 16.47 -7.04 8.00
N CYS A 89 15.82 -6.34 7.08
CA CYS A 89 16.34 -5.09 6.50
C CYS A 89 16.04 -3.86 7.37
N ALA A 90 15.14 -3.96 8.34
CA ALA A 90 14.80 -2.86 9.23
C ALA A 90 15.82 -2.74 10.38
N PRO A 91 16.57 -1.63 10.48
CA PRO A 91 17.46 -1.43 11.62
C PRO A 91 16.66 -1.15 12.90
N LYS A 92 17.34 -1.32 14.03
CA LYS A 92 16.84 -0.90 15.33
C LYS A 92 16.46 0.59 15.31
N SER A 93 15.28 0.91 15.86
CA SER A 93 14.70 2.25 15.91
C SER A 93 14.53 2.79 17.33
N ASP A 94 14.24 4.09 17.43
CA ASP A 94 13.64 4.74 18.61
C ASP A 94 12.38 5.50 18.14
N PRO A 95 11.17 5.19 18.65
CA PRO A 95 10.90 4.19 19.67
C PRO A 95 11.19 2.76 19.20
N LEU A 96 11.48 1.88 20.16
CA LEU A 96 11.80 0.48 19.88
C LEU A 96 10.51 -0.32 19.65
N GLY A 97 10.27 -0.71 18.39
CA GLY A 97 9.25 -1.69 18.02
C GLY A 97 9.64 -3.12 18.39
N HIS A 98 8.81 -4.09 18.03
CA HIS A 98 9.14 -5.50 18.28
C HIS A 98 10.34 -5.97 17.43
N GLY A 99 11.20 -6.82 17.99
CA GLY A 99 12.31 -7.44 17.26
C GLY A 99 13.60 -7.54 18.05
N ASP A 100 14.64 -8.04 17.38
CA ASP A 100 16.01 -8.17 17.88
C ASP A 100 17.02 -8.16 16.72
N ASP A 101 18.31 -8.21 17.06
CA ASP A 101 19.40 -8.11 16.06
C ASP A 101 19.51 -9.35 15.15
N ASP A 102 18.95 -10.49 15.54
CA ASP A 102 19.02 -11.75 14.78
C ASP A 102 17.81 -11.90 13.84
N LEU A 103 16.62 -11.50 14.30
CA LEU A 103 15.35 -11.58 13.59
C LEU A 103 14.94 -10.26 12.92
N GLY A 104 15.69 -9.18 13.13
CA GLY A 104 15.33 -7.86 12.64
C GLY A 104 14.14 -7.24 13.38
N TYR A 105 13.79 -6.03 12.97
CA TYR A 105 12.84 -5.16 13.70
C TYR A 105 11.54 -4.98 12.92
N GLU A 106 10.47 -4.66 13.64
CA GLU A 106 9.22 -4.16 13.06
C GLU A 106 9.47 -2.87 12.27
N ILE A 107 8.72 -2.70 11.19
CA ILE A 107 8.74 -1.49 10.38
C ILE A 107 7.97 -0.39 11.11
N LEU A 108 8.62 0.74 11.34
CA LEU A 108 8.09 1.94 11.96
C LEU A 108 8.46 3.17 11.12
N HIS A 109 7.77 4.29 11.36
CA HIS A 109 8.09 5.58 10.74
C HIS A 109 9.57 6.00 10.96
N SER A 110 10.22 5.53 12.02
CA SER A 110 11.60 5.87 12.36
C SER A 110 12.68 4.98 11.73
N ASN A 111 12.33 3.84 11.11
CA ASN A 111 13.30 2.94 10.47
C ASN A 111 12.90 2.43 9.08
N ILE A 112 11.74 2.83 8.56
CA ILE A 112 11.29 2.39 7.23
C ILE A 112 12.20 2.87 6.10
N GLU A 113 12.71 4.11 6.14
CA GLU A 113 13.60 4.62 5.09
C GLU A 113 14.87 3.76 4.89
N PRO A 114 15.68 3.46 5.93
CA PRO A 114 16.83 2.58 5.76
C PRO A 114 16.43 1.15 5.38
N ALA A 115 15.24 0.68 5.77
CA ALA A 115 14.72 -0.61 5.32
C ALA A 115 14.45 -0.61 3.81
N LEU A 116 13.69 0.38 3.31
CA LEU A 116 13.40 0.57 1.89
C LEU A 116 14.69 0.76 1.08
N ASP A 117 15.66 1.49 1.64
CA ASP A 117 16.96 1.68 1.03
C ASP A 117 17.73 0.37 0.85
N THR A 118 17.69 -0.49 1.87
CA THR A 118 18.36 -1.80 1.87
C THR A 118 17.67 -2.75 0.90
N LEU A 119 16.34 -2.73 0.85
CA LEU A 119 15.52 -3.52 -0.08
C LEU A 119 15.64 -3.06 -1.54
N GLY A 120 16.27 -1.91 -1.79
CA GLY A 120 16.55 -1.44 -3.14
C GLY A 120 15.41 -0.63 -3.76
N TYR A 121 14.51 -0.05 -2.95
CA TYR A 121 13.44 0.81 -3.43
C TYR A 121 13.87 2.27 -3.59
N THR A 122 13.27 2.97 -4.54
CA THR A 122 13.17 4.44 -4.50
C THR A 122 11.87 4.82 -3.81
N PHE A 123 11.88 5.90 -3.04
CA PHE A 123 10.72 6.34 -2.30
C PHE A 123 10.70 7.85 -2.08
N ASN A 124 9.50 8.36 -1.82
CA ASN A 124 9.26 9.70 -1.29
C ASN A 124 8.69 9.58 0.12
N SER A 125 9.23 10.34 1.06
CA SER A 125 8.76 10.38 2.45
C SER A 125 7.93 11.64 2.69
N TRP A 126 6.81 11.51 3.39
CA TRP A 126 6.13 12.66 3.95
C TRP A 126 6.99 13.29 5.05
N ASP A 127 7.30 14.58 4.90
CA ASP A 127 8.17 15.35 5.82
C ASP A 127 7.44 15.75 7.11
N TRP A 128 6.89 14.78 7.84
CA TRP A 128 6.03 14.99 9.00
C TRP A 128 6.66 15.87 10.09
N GLU A 129 8.00 15.89 10.23
CA GLU A 129 8.70 16.68 11.25
C GLU A 129 8.60 18.19 11.00
N ASN A 130 8.55 18.60 9.73
CA ASN A 130 8.62 20.02 9.35
C ASN A 130 7.28 20.60 8.88
N GLN A 131 6.20 19.79 8.90
CA GLN A 131 4.86 20.22 8.49
C GLN A 131 4.12 20.91 9.64
N VAL A 132 3.33 21.92 9.29
CA VAL A 132 2.50 22.65 10.26
C VAL A 132 1.31 21.77 10.65
N GLN A 133 1.02 21.67 11.95
CA GLN A 133 -0.17 20.98 12.44
C GLN A 133 -1.42 21.89 12.36
N PRO A 134 -2.61 21.35 12.06
CA PRO A 134 -2.86 19.95 11.69
C PRO A 134 -2.30 19.61 10.30
N GLN A 135 -1.71 18.43 10.16
CA GLN A 135 -1.02 17.99 8.94
C GLN A 135 -1.97 17.37 7.90
N GLY A 136 -3.14 16.90 8.34
CA GLY A 136 -3.97 15.99 7.58
C GLY A 136 -4.37 16.50 6.19
N LYS A 137 -4.68 17.78 6.04
CA LYS A 137 -5.14 18.32 4.74
C LYS A 137 -4.04 18.27 3.68
N GLU A 138 -2.86 18.78 4.01
CA GLU A 138 -1.68 18.76 3.13
C GLU A 138 -1.23 17.31 2.89
N TYR A 139 -1.37 16.45 3.90
CA TYR A 139 -1.10 15.02 3.79
C TYR A 139 -2.02 14.29 2.79
N LEU A 140 -3.33 14.54 2.81
CA LEU A 140 -4.25 13.98 1.81
C LEU A 140 -3.85 14.40 0.39
N GLN A 141 -3.43 15.65 0.21
CA GLN A 141 -2.96 16.11 -1.10
C GLN A 141 -1.68 15.37 -1.53
N TRP A 142 -0.72 15.23 -0.62
CA TRP A 142 0.50 14.47 -0.88
C TRP A 142 0.17 13.02 -1.28
N MET A 143 -0.71 12.32 -0.55
CA MET A 143 -1.11 10.96 -0.92
C MET A 143 -1.71 10.89 -2.33
N LYS A 144 -2.60 11.82 -2.68
CA LYS A 144 -3.18 11.88 -4.03
C LYS A 144 -2.09 12.06 -5.09
N ASP A 145 -1.15 12.98 -4.87
CA ASP A 145 -0.08 13.27 -5.82
C ASP A 145 0.82 12.03 -6.03
N GLU A 146 1.17 11.31 -4.96
CA GLU A 146 1.98 10.09 -5.01
C GLU A 146 1.29 8.96 -5.78
N LEU A 147 -0.01 8.72 -5.52
CA LEU A 147 -0.78 7.68 -6.19
C LEU A 147 -1.05 8.02 -7.67
N VAL A 148 -1.35 9.29 -7.97
CA VAL A 148 -1.43 9.76 -9.36
C VAL A 148 -0.08 9.60 -10.07
N GLY A 149 1.02 9.79 -9.34
CA GLY A 149 2.39 9.55 -9.80
C GLY A 149 2.74 8.08 -10.04
N GLY A 150 1.85 7.14 -9.69
CA GLY A 150 2.06 5.71 -9.87
C GLY A 150 2.82 5.03 -8.73
N GLY A 151 2.97 5.70 -7.59
CA GLY A 151 3.52 5.12 -6.36
C GLY A 151 2.51 4.27 -5.58
N GLY A 152 3.01 3.52 -4.61
CA GLY A 152 2.22 2.87 -3.57
C GLY A 152 2.71 3.32 -2.19
N ILE A 153 1.80 3.58 -1.26
CA ILE A 153 2.07 4.23 0.02
C ILE A 153 1.99 3.20 1.14
N VAL A 154 3.07 3.09 1.93
CA VAL A 154 3.03 2.44 3.25
C VAL A 154 2.44 3.45 4.23
N GLN A 155 1.17 3.24 4.60
CA GLN A 155 0.36 4.19 5.37
C GLN A 155 0.27 3.78 6.84
N PHE A 156 0.48 4.73 7.75
CA PHE A 156 0.31 4.52 9.19
C PHE A 156 -1.09 4.97 9.61
N VAL A 157 -1.87 4.09 10.24
CA VAL A 157 -3.29 4.30 10.53
C VAL A 157 -3.60 4.13 12.03
N ILE A 158 -4.71 4.71 12.46
CA ILE A 158 -5.34 4.49 13.76
C ILE A 158 -6.54 3.56 13.59
N CYS A 159 -6.60 2.50 14.40
CA CYS A 159 -7.59 1.46 14.32
C CYS A 159 -8.56 1.53 15.51
N LYS A 160 -9.87 1.58 15.24
CA LYS A 160 -10.88 1.82 16.28
C LYS A 160 -10.75 0.82 17.43
N GLY A 161 -10.71 1.33 18.66
CA GLY A 161 -10.65 0.50 19.87
C GLY A 161 -9.24 0.17 20.35
N ASP A 162 -8.20 0.53 19.57
CA ASP A 162 -6.81 0.37 19.96
C ASP A 162 -6.29 1.61 20.73
N GLY A 163 -5.04 1.54 21.17
CA GLY A 163 -4.44 2.53 22.08
C GLY A 163 -3.93 3.81 21.41
N HIS A 164 -3.79 3.82 20.08
CA HIS A 164 -3.24 4.91 19.28
C HIS A 164 -1.92 5.51 19.83
N ASN A 165 -1.02 4.64 20.29
CA ASN A 165 0.17 5.05 21.04
C ASN A 165 1.41 4.20 20.74
N SER A 166 1.59 3.78 19.48
CA SER A 166 2.69 2.91 19.03
C SER A 166 4.04 3.30 19.62
N TYR A 167 4.49 2.53 20.62
CA TYR A 167 5.82 2.60 21.24
C TYR A 167 6.28 3.98 21.79
N GLY A 168 5.43 5.01 21.71
CA GLY A 168 5.70 6.33 22.24
C GLY A 168 5.60 6.36 23.77
N SER A 169 6.25 7.34 24.38
CA SER A 169 6.07 7.54 25.82
C SER A 169 4.62 7.96 26.09
N ARG A 170 4.08 7.70 27.29
CA ARG A 170 2.75 8.21 27.66
C ARG A 170 2.62 9.74 27.52
N ARG A 171 3.74 10.47 27.48
CA ARG A 171 3.78 11.93 27.34
C ARG A 171 3.94 12.40 25.89
N ASP A 172 4.28 11.50 24.99
CA ASP A 172 4.54 11.76 23.57
C ASP A 172 4.26 10.46 22.79
N PRO A 173 2.97 10.07 22.68
CA PRO A 173 2.58 8.85 21.98
C PRO A 173 2.76 9.05 20.48
N VAL A 174 3.21 8.01 19.79
CA VAL A 174 3.18 8.00 18.32
C VAL A 174 1.76 7.60 17.90
N PRO A 175 1.02 8.48 17.20
CA PRO A 175 -0.43 8.38 17.05
C PRO A 175 -0.85 7.47 15.89
N TYR A 176 -0.41 6.22 15.92
CA TYR A 176 -0.88 5.13 15.07
C TYR A 176 -0.81 3.80 15.84
N ASP A 177 -1.40 2.74 15.32
CA ASP A 177 -1.34 1.37 15.85
C ASP A 177 -1.26 0.29 14.76
N HIS A 178 -1.48 0.67 13.50
CA HIS A 178 -1.39 -0.25 12.38
C HIS A 178 -0.75 0.42 11.14
N ILE A 179 -0.36 -0.40 10.16
CA ILE A 179 0.30 0.05 8.93
C ILE A 179 -0.29 -0.73 7.77
N GLU A 180 -0.83 -0.04 6.77
CA GLU A 180 -1.54 -0.67 5.64
C GLU A 180 -0.95 -0.23 4.30
N PRO A 181 -1.01 -1.08 3.25
CA PRO A 181 -0.63 -0.69 1.90
C PRO A 181 -1.77 0.09 1.23
N PHE A 182 -1.51 1.33 0.86
CA PHE A 182 -2.42 2.18 0.08
C PHE A 182 -1.86 2.25 -1.35
N PHE A 183 -2.49 1.55 -2.30
CA PHE A 183 -1.81 1.23 -3.57
C PHE A 183 -2.50 1.75 -4.82
N ALA A 184 -3.76 2.20 -4.76
CA ALA A 184 -4.42 2.78 -5.93
C ALA A 184 -5.40 3.89 -5.54
N LEU A 185 -5.79 4.70 -6.53
CA LEU A 185 -6.74 5.79 -6.38
C LEU A 185 -7.74 5.76 -7.53
N TYR A 186 -9.04 5.81 -7.24
CA TYR A 186 -10.05 6.16 -8.22
C TYR A 186 -10.35 7.65 -8.09
N SER A 187 -10.17 8.40 -9.18
CA SER A 187 -10.43 9.84 -9.22
C SER A 187 -11.14 10.25 -10.50
N LYS A 188 -12.02 11.26 -10.38
CA LYS A 188 -12.64 11.94 -11.54
C LYS A 188 -11.71 12.99 -12.16
N ASN A 189 -10.72 13.49 -11.40
CA ASN A 189 -9.77 14.49 -11.88
C ASN A 189 -8.45 14.40 -11.11
N SER A 190 -7.43 13.83 -11.77
CA SER A 190 -6.09 13.67 -11.20
C SER A 190 -5.28 14.97 -11.07
N THR A 191 -5.67 16.03 -11.77
CA THR A 191 -4.93 17.32 -11.76
C THR A 191 -5.52 18.35 -10.81
N ALA A 192 -6.70 18.07 -10.25
CA ALA A 192 -7.33 18.92 -9.26
C ALA A 192 -6.86 18.55 -7.85
N PRO A 193 -7.00 19.47 -6.88
CA PRO A 193 -6.87 19.14 -5.47
C PRO A 193 -7.74 17.94 -5.08
N VAL A 194 -7.49 17.36 -3.90
CA VAL A 194 -8.32 16.28 -3.35
C VAL A 194 -9.79 16.69 -3.38
N ASP A 195 -10.61 15.84 -4.00
CA ASP A 195 -12.06 15.88 -3.88
C ASP A 195 -12.48 14.90 -2.79
N PRO A 196 -12.80 15.38 -1.57
CA PRO A 196 -13.00 14.52 -0.40
C PRO A 196 -14.12 13.49 -0.58
N GLU A 197 -15.06 13.74 -1.49
CA GLU A 197 -16.25 12.90 -1.69
C GLU A 197 -16.13 11.93 -2.87
N SER A 198 -15.18 12.15 -3.78
CA SER A 198 -15.04 11.34 -5.00
C SER A 198 -13.67 10.73 -5.20
N ASP A 199 -12.62 11.24 -4.55
CA ASP A 199 -11.34 10.55 -4.54
C ASP A 199 -11.42 9.36 -3.58
N LEU A 200 -11.34 8.16 -4.14
CA LEU A 200 -11.46 6.88 -3.45
C LEU A 200 -10.09 6.19 -3.41
N ILE A 201 -9.49 6.08 -2.23
CA ILE A 201 -8.27 5.30 -2.03
C ILE A 201 -8.59 3.81 -2.05
N VAL A 202 -7.68 3.00 -2.59
CA VAL A 202 -7.69 1.54 -2.48
C VAL A 202 -6.56 1.11 -1.55
N HIS A 203 -6.88 0.29 -0.56
CA HIS A 203 -5.91 -0.22 0.41
C HIS A 203 -6.12 -1.71 0.70
N GLY A 204 -5.08 -2.35 1.25
CA GLY A 204 -5.16 -3.71 1.79
C GLY A 204 -5.48 -3.69 3.29
N SER A 205 -6.23 -4.68 3.77
CA SER A 205 -6.59 -4.80 5.19
C SER A 205 -5.60 -5.60 6.05
N ASP A 206 -4.57 -6.19 5.44
CA ASP A 206 -3.68 -7.19 6.04
C ASP A 206 -4.34 -8.53 6.44
N TYR A 207 -5.65 -8.70 6.22
CA TYR A 207 -6.41 -9.93 6.49
C TYR A 207 -7.08 -10.51 5.24
N SER A 208 -6.41 -10.38 4.09
CA SER A 208 -6.92 -10.81 2.80
C SER A 208 -7.47 -12.25 2.81
N PRO A 209 -8.44 -12.56 1.93
CA PRO A 209 -8.92 -11.74 0.82
C PRO A 209 -9.82 -10.56 1.23
N ASP A 210 -9.62 -9.41 0.57
CA ASP A 210 -10.40 -8.19 0.72
C ASP A 210 -11.56 -8.19 -0.30
N GLY A 211 -12.61 -8.93 0.05
CA GLY A 211 -13.70 -9.30 -0.86
C GLY A 211 -13.37 -10.47 -1.79
N GLU A 212 -14.37 -10.99 -2.51
CA GLU A 212 -14.26 -12.17 -3.39
C GLU A 212 -13.16 -12.02 -4.45
N ASP A 213 -13.05 -10.84 -5.04
CA ASP A 213 -12.05 -10.54 -6.07
C ASP A 213 -10.68 -10.12 -5.50
N ASN A 214 -10.59 -9.88 -4.19
CA ASN A 214 -9.39 -9.41 -3.50
C ASN A 214 -8.76 -8.18 -4.17
N PHE A 215 -9.56 -7.16 -4.49
CA PHE A 215 -9.07 -5.91 -5.09
C PHE A 215 -8.70 -4.83 -4.06
N GLY A 216 -8.86 -5.14 -2.77
CA GLY A 216 -8.69 -4.19 -1.68
C GLY A 216 -9.99 -3.50 -1.30
N TYR A 217 -9.94 -2.82 -0.16
CA TYR A 217 -11.01 -1.97 0.32
C TYR A 217 -10.88 -0.56 -0.24
N LEU A 218 -12.02 0.10 -0.43
CA LEU A 218 -12.17 1.44 -0.94
C LEU A 218 -12.64 2.38 0.16
N ARG A 219 -12.03 3.56 0.22
CA ARG A 219 -12.34 4.60 1.21
C ARG A 219 -12.30 5.98 0.57
N ASN A 220 -13.29 6.83 0.84
CA ASN A 220 -13.23 8.23 0.41
C ASN A 220 -12.12 8.97 1.16
N MET A 221 -11.29 9.73 0.46
CA MET A 221 -10.18 10.47 1.08
C MET A 221 -10.67 11.48 2.13
N GLY A 222 -11.85 12.08 1.93
CA GLY A 222 -12.46 13.00 2.90
C GLY A 222 -12.86 12.34 4.23
N GLY A 223 -13.02 11.01 4.23
CA GLY A 223 -13.38 10.23 5.42
C GLY A 223 -12.19 9.61 6.15
N LEU A 224 -10.95 9.87 5.74
CA LEU A 224 -9.76 9.27 6.35
C LEU A 224 -9.32 9.98 7.62
N LEU A 225 -9.41 11.31 7.67
CA LEU A 225 -8.87 12.12 8.77
C LEU A 225 -9.82 12.14 9.95
N ASP A 226 -9.30 11.92 11.16
CA ASP A 226 -10.04 12.11 12.41
C ASP A 226 -9.09 12.47 13.57
N SER A 227 -9.67 12.81 14.70
CA SER A 227 -8.97 12.90 15.98
C SER A 227 -8.64 11.50 16.53
N LEU A 228 -7.81 11.44 17.57
CA LEU A 228 -7.53 10.19 18.29
C LEU A 228 -8.76 9.56 18.96
N ASP A 229 -9.85 10.30 19.16
CA ASP A 229 -11.08 9.72 19.71
C ASP A 229 -11.89 8.96 18.62
N MET A 230 -11.57 9.18 17.35
CA MET A 230 -12.22 8.59 16.16
C MET A 230 -13.76 8.73 16.22
N ASP A 231 -14.27 9.88 16.66
CA ASP A 231 -15.70 10.16 16.83
C ASP A 231 -16.29 11.05 15.72
N GLY A 232 -15.48 11.42 14.73
CA GLY A 232 -15.85 12.17 13.54
C GLY A 232 -16.01 11.26 12.32
N ASN A 233 -15.16 11.45 11.31
CA ASN A 233 -15.21 10.70 10.05
C ASN A 233 -15.03 9.18 10.21
N CYS A 234 -14.48 8.76 11.35
CA CYS A 234 -14.18 7.39 11.71
C CYS A 234 -15.15 6.80 12.73
N ASP A 235 -16.29 7.45 12.98
CA ASP A 235 -17.31 6.98 13.92
C ASP A 235 -17.88 5.59 13.57
N ALA A 236 -17.93 5.28 12.27
CA ALA A 236 -18.44 4.02 11.74
C ALA A 236 -17.41 2.88 11.80
N ALA A 237 -16.12 3.18 12.03
CA ALA A 237 -15.08 2.18 12.16
C ALA A 237 -15.44 1.19 13.29
N GLN A 238 -15.16 -0.09 13.07
CA GLN A 238 -15.51 -1.14 14.03
C GLN A 238 -14.27 -1.60 14.79
N ALA A 239 -14.42 -1.82 16.10
CA ALA A 239 -13.32 -2.32 16.90
C ALA A 239 -13.10 -3.83 16.77
N GLY A 240 -11.83 -4.23 16.89
CA GLY A 240 -11.37 -5.60 16.97
C GLY A 240 -10.79 -6.15 15.67
N TYR A 241 -9.86 -7.10 15.81
CA TYR A 241 -9.10 -7.71 14.72
C TYR A 241 -9.95 -8.16 13.54
N GLY A 242 -9.47 -7.85 12.34
CA GLY A 242 -10.15 -8.17 11.09
C GLY A 242 -11.45 -7.38 10.92
N LYS A 243 -11.50 -6.17 11.49
CA LYS A 243 -12.61 -5.22 11.32
C LYS A 243 -12.14 -3.78 11.29
N ASN A 244 -11.27 -3.39 12.23
CA ASN A 244 -10.74 -2.02 12.30
C ASN A 244 -9.83 -1.70 11.11
N GLU A 245 -9.17 -2.71 10.53
CA GLU A 245 -8.25 -2.57 9.40
C GLU A 245 -8.98 -2.50 8.02
N MET A 246 -10.28 -2.82 7.97
CA MET A 246 -11.10 -2.69 6.76
C MET A 246 -11.66 -1.27 6.58
N TYR A 247 -11.37 -0.37 7.52
CA TYR A 247 -11.85 1.01 7.51
C TYR A 247 -10.81 1.94 8.14
N PRO A 248 -9.70 2.20 7.43
CA PRO A 248 -8.56 2.89 7.97
C PRO A 248 -8.87 4.35 8.26
N CYS A 249 -8.20 4.85 9.28
CA CYS A 249 -8.29 6.21 9.76
C CYS A 249 -6.90 6.78 10.01
N ILE A 250 -6.77 8.09 9.87
CA ILE A 250 -5.50 8.80 9.93
C ILE A 250 -5.67 9.94 10.91
N TYR A 251 -4.75 10.04 11.88
CA TYR A 251 -4.78 11.12 12.84
C TYR A 251 -4.48 12.47 12.15
N GLU A 252 -5.39 13.44 12.30
CA GLU A 252 -5.34 14.69 11.53
C GLU A 252 -4.16 15.61 11.91
N ASP A 253 -3.65 15.55 13.15
CA ASP A 253 -2.60 16.47 13.59
C ASP A 253 -1.19 16.01 13.22
N LEU A 254 -0.95 14.70 13.12
CA LEU A 254 0.37 14.13 12.89
C LEU A 254 0.27 12.85 12.05
N THR A 255 0.82 12.90 10.84
CA THR A 255 0.67 11.84 9.83
C THR A 255 2.01 11.26 9.43
N TYR A 256 2.04 9.99 9.02
CA TYR A 256 3.23 9.32 8.51
C TYR A 256 2.89 8.55 7.24
N GLY A 257 3.76 8.62 6.25
CA GLY A 257 3.58 7.93 4.98
C GLY A 257 4.85 7.91 4.14
N TYR A 258 5.04 6.80 3.43
CA TYR A 258 6.19 6.56 2.57
C TYR A 258 5.72 5.96 1.26
N SER A 259 5.85 6.72 0.19
CA SER A 259 5.49 6.29 -1.16
C SER A 259 6.67 5.56 -1.78
N ILE A 260 6.55 4.26 -2.00
CA ILE A 260 7.47 3.50 -2.85
C ILE A 260 7.15 3.88 -4.30
N THR A 261 8.13 4.45 -4.99
CA THR A 261 7.98 5.01 -6.33
C THR A 261 8.62 4.16 -7.42
N GLY A 262 9.43 3.18 -7.03
CA GLY A 262 10.15 2.31 -7.97
C GLY A 262 11.31 1.58 -7.32
N LEU A 263 12.23 1.12 -8.17
CA LEU A 263 13.43 0.38 -7.77
C LEU A 263 14.66 1.24 -8.05
N LYS A 264 15.64 1.24 -7.15
CA LYS A 264 16.91 2.01 -7.30
C LYS A 264 17.65 1.65 -8.57
N VAL A 265 17.46 0.43 -9.05
CA VAL A 265 18.10 -0.06 -10.27
C VAL A 265 17.08 -0.53 -11.28
N GLN A 266 16.22 0.42 -11.67
CA GLN A 266 15.39 0.26 -12.83
C GLN A 266 16.20 0.59 -14.09
N ARG A 267 16.20 -0.32 -15.06
CA ARG A 267 16.81 -0.04 -16.37
C ARG A 267 15.87 0.88 -17.16
N LEU A 268 16.41 1.82 -17.92
CA LEU A 268 15.59 2.72 -18.75
C LEU A 268 14.77 1.99 -19.83
N ASP A 269 15.16 0.75 -20.16
CA ASP A 269 14.50 -0.13 -21.10
C ASP A 269 13.63 -1.20 -20.43
N SER A 270 13.42 -1.13 -19.11
CA SER A 270 12.54 -2.06 -18.42
C SER A 270 11.07 -1.73 -18.63
N GLU A 271 10.26 -2.76 -18.83
CA GLU A 271 8.81 -2.66 -18.87
C GLU A 271 8.22 -2.67 -17.46
N GLU A 272 6.98 -2.20 -17.33
CA GLU A 272 6.21 -2.42 -16.12
C GLU A 272 5.96 -3.92 -15.92
N VAL A 273 6.11 -4.37 -14.68
CA VAL A 273 5.96 -5.76 -14.29
C VAL A 273 5.30 -5.83 -12.91
N ALA A 274 4.42 -6.81 -12.73
CA ALA A 274 3.90 -7.20 -11.43
C ALA A 274 4.10 -8.71 -11.23
N VAL A 275 4.15 -9.16 -9.98
CA VAL A 275 4.20 -10.59 -9.66
C VAL A 275 3.09 -10.96 -8.67
N PHE A 276 2.45 -12.09 -8.94
CA PHE A 276 1.39 -12.64 -8.11
C PHE A 276 1.76 -14.05 -7.69
N PHE A 277 1.23 -14.47 -6.55
CA PHE A 277 1.34 -15.83 -6.09
C PHE A 277 -0.04 -16.46 -6.03
N ASP A 278 -0.10 -17.77 -6.21
CA ASP A 278 -1.36 -18.53 -6.13
C ASP A 278 -2.04 -18.38 -4.75
N GLU A 279 -1.25 -18.09 -3.72
CA GLU A 279 -1.70 -17.91 -2.34
C GLU A 279 -1.51 -16.45 -1.87
N VAL A 280 -2.44 -15.96 -1.05
CA VAL A 280 -2.42 -14.60 -0.47
C VAL A 280 -1.59 -14.52 0.81
N ASP A 281 -1.29 -15.67 1.43
CA ASP A 281 -0.42 -15.82 2.58
C ASP A 281 0.90 -16.48 2.21
N GLU A 282 1.84 -16.47 3.15
CA GLU A 282 3.11 -17.19 3.07
C GLU A 282 3.37 -17.87 4.43
N PRO A 283 4.06 -19.03 4.48
CA PRO A 283 4.35 -19.73 5.73
C PRO A 283 5.06 -18.87 6.78
N ASP A 284 4.59 -18.91 8.03
CA ASP A 284 5.24 -18.23 9.16
C ASP A 284 6.43 -19.04 9.68
N VAL A 285 7.58 -18.81 9.03
CA VAL A 285 8.83 -19.47 9.39
C VAL A 285 9.38 -19.05 10.75
N ARG A 286 8.93 -17.91 11.31
CA ARG A 286 9.34 -17.48 12.66
C ARG A 286 8.61 -18.24 13.75
N SER A 287 7.40 -18.67 13.47
CA SER A 287 6.61 -19.55 14.34
C SER A 287 6.84 -21.04 14.08
N GLY A 288 7.82 -21.37 13.25
CA GLY A 288 8.29 -22.73 13.01
C GLY A 288 7.55 -23.46 11.90
N GLU A 289 6.77 -22.76 11.08
CA GLU A 289 6.29 -23.33 9.82
C GLU A 289 7.47 -23.58 8.87
N THR A 290 7.27 -24.52 7.93
CA THR A 290 8.33 -24.89 6.99
C THR A 290 8.29 -23.97 5.79
N VAL A 291 9.47 -23.54 5.34
CA VAL A 291 9.65 -22.82 4.06
C VAL A 291 8.94 -23.60 2.95
N ALA A 292 8.13 -22.90 2.16
CA ALA A 292 7.46 -23.46 0.99
C ALA A 292 7.95 -22.78 -0.29
N ASP A 293 7.93 -23.52 -1.40
CA ASP A 293 8.14 -22.95 -2.73
C ASP A 293 6.82 -22.33 -3.21
N LEU A 294 6.77 -21.01 -3.21
CA LEU A 294 5.64 -20.24 -3.73
C LEU A 294 5.70 -20.21 -5.26
N HIS A 295 4.53 -20.29 -5.92
CA HIS A 295 4.46 -20.24 -7.37
C HIS A 295 4.20 -18.80 -7.85
N ALA A 296 5.21 -18.19 -8.46
CA ALA A 296 5.13 -16.84 -8.98
C ALA A 296 4.56 -16.79 -10.40
N ASN A 297 3.61 -15.90 -10.63
CA ASN A 297 3.08 -15.51 -11.93
C ASN A 297 3.50 -14.07 -12.23
N VAL A 298 4.41 -13.88 -13.17
CA VAL A 298 4.91 -12.57 -13.61
C VAL A 298 3.99 -12.03 -14.69
N ILE A 299 3.48 -10.82 -14.49
CA ILE A 299 2.58 -10.13 -15.41
C ILE A 299 3.28 -8.94 -16.04
N ILE A 300 3.17 -8.84 -17.37
CA ILE A 300 3.60 -7.69 -18.17
C ILE A 300 2.32 -7.02 -18.70
N PRO A 301 1.72 -6.08 -17.95
CA PRO A 301 0.37 -5.59 -18.22
C PRO A 301 0.24 -4.87 -19.57
N ASN A 302 1.31 -4.21 -20.00
CA ASN A 302 1.35 -3.43 -21.24
C ASN A 302 2.10 -4.16 -22.37
N ALA A 303 2.11 -5.50 -22.37
CA ALA A 303 2.74 -6.27 -23.43
C ALA A 303 2.06 -6.01 -24.79
N VAL A 304 2.88 -6.01 -25.85
CA VAL A 304 2.46 -5.72 -27.22
C VAL A 304 2.46 -7.02 -28.01
N ALA A 305 1.34 -7.31 -28.68
CA ALA A 305 1.18 -8.51 -29.49
C ALA A 305 2.34 -8.70 -30.49
N GLY A 306 2.92 -9.91 -30.51
CA GLY A 306 4.03 -10.27 -31.38
C GLY A 306 5.41 -9.75 -30.96
N VAL A 307 5.51 -8.95 -29.90
CA VAL A 307 6.78 -8.54 -29.30
C VAL A 307 7.30 -9.63 -28.37
N LYS A 308 8.62 -9.83 -28.39
CA LYS A 308 9.31 -10.74 -27.49
C LYS A 308 9.80 -9.99 -26.26
N TYR A 309 9.77 -10.64 -25.11
CA TYR A 309 10.21 -10.07 -23.84
C TYR A 309 11.18 -11.03 -23.15
N ASN A 310 12.26 -10.48 -22.60
CA ASN A 310 13.16 -11.19 -21.71
C ASN A 310 12.74 -10.92 -20.27
N ILE A 311 12.51 -11.99 -19.51
CA ILE A 311 12.26 -11.95 -18.07
C ILE A 311 13.54 -12.41 -17.38
N GLU A 312 14.19 -11.50 -16.67
CA GLU A 312 15.38 -11.76 -15.85
C GLU A 312 14.96 -11.96 -14.40
N ARG A 313 15.35 -13.09 -13.79
CA ARG A 313 15.11 -13.42 -12.38
C ARG A 313 16.37 -13.20 -11.57
N TYR A 314 16.21 -12.57 -10.41
CA TYR A 314 17.25 -12.34 -9.41
C TYR A 314 16.78 -12.90 -8.07
N ASP A 315 17.65 -13.62 -7.37
CA ASP A 315 17.35 -14.16 -6.04
C ASP A 315 18.20 -13.44 -5.00
N GLY A 316 17.58 -12.94 -3.94
CA GLY A 316 18.25 -12.19 -2.87
C GLY A 316 18.39 -10.70 -3.19
N VAL A 317 18.14 -9.87 -2.17
CA VAL A 317 18.23 -8.40 -2.24
C VAL A 317 19.61 -7.94 -2.71
N GLU A 318 20.66 -8.64 -2.28
CA GLU A 318 22.06 -8.36 -2.59
C GLU A 318 22.45 -8.63 -4.04
N ASN A 319 21.68 -9.47 -4.75
CA ASN A 319 21.94 -9.83 -6.14
C ASN A 319 21.12 -8.99 -7.12
N PHE A 320 20.25 -8.08 -6.61
CA PHE A 320 19.58 -7.12 -7.47
C PHE A 320 20.64 -6.22 -8.13
N PRO A 321 20.64 -6.13 -9.46
CA PRO A 321 21.78 -5.55 -10.17
C PRO A 321 21.87 -4.07 -9.83
N ALA A 322 23.08 -3.52 -9.63
CA ALA A 322 23.39 -2.13 -9.97
C ALA A 322 23.77 -1.99 -11.47
N SER A 323 24.09 -3.10 -12.14
CA SER A 323 24.78 -3.12 -13.45
C SER A 323 24.58 -4.40 -14.30
N GLY A 324 23.57 -5.23 -14.00
CA GLY A 324 23.24 -6.47 -14.72
C GLY A 324 24.00 -7.73 -14.28
N SER A 325 24.88 -7.63 -13.28
CA SER A 325 25.45 -8.81 -12.59
C SER A 325 24.44 -9.36 -11.58
N GLY A 326 24.24 -10.69 -11.53
CA GLY A 326 23.36 -11.34 -10.55
C GLY A 326 22.13 -12.04 -11.13
N VAL A 327 21.91 -11.98 -12.45
CA VAL A 327 20.83 -12.72 -13.11
C VAL A 327 20.99 -14.22 -12.85
N VAL A 328 19.99 -14.82 -12.21
CA VAL A 328 19.92 -16.26 -11.96
C VAL A 328 19.43 -16.98 -13.21
N SER A 329 18.43 -16.42 -13.89
CA SER A 329 17.90 -16.97 -15.15
C SER A 329 17.29 -15.90 -16.05
N THR A 330 17.33 -16.14 -17.35
CA THR A 330 16.62 -15.33 -18.36
C THR A 330 15.70 -16.23 -19.17
N THR A 331 14.43 -15.86 -19.28
CA THR A 331 13.45 -16.55 -20.13
C THR A 331 12.89 -15.58 -21.17
N THR A 332 12.84 -16.01 -22.44
CA THR A 332 12.19 -15.22 -23.50
C THR A 332 10.76 -15.71 -23.71
N VAL A 333 9.80 -14.82 -23.60
CA VAL A 333 8.38 -15.05 -23.87
C VAL A 333 7.93 -14.20 -25.06
N ILE A 334 6.85 -14.60 -25.73
CA ILE A 334 6.27 -13.87 -26.86
C ILE A 334 4.80 -13.70 -26.59
N ASP A 335 4.29 -12.48 -26.73
CA ASP A 335 2.86 -12.26 -26.63
C ASP A 335 2.13 -12.77 -27.89
N GLY A 336 1.11 -13.59 -27.67
CA GLY A 336 0.27 -14.13 -28.74
C GLY A 336 -0.99 -13.30 -29.00
N VAL A 337 -1.39 -12.39 -28.11
CA VAL A 337 -2.66 -11.64 -28.16
C VAL A 337 -2.51 -10.22 -27.62
N ASP A 338 -3.45 -9.32 -27.90
CA ASP A 338 -3.51 -8.02 -27.21
C ASP A 338 -4.06 -8.25 -25.79
N GLY A 339 -3.35 -7.80 -24.73
CA GLY A 339 -3.87 -7.85 -23.36
C GLY A 339 -2.89 -8.16 -22.23
N GLY A 340 -1.59 -8.26 -22.52
CA GLY A 340 -0.55 -8.53 -21.51
C GLY A 340 -0.07 -9.98 -21.51
N ILE A 341 1.12 -10.21 -20.95
CA ILE A 341 1.68 -11.55 -20.78
C ILE A 341 1.56 -11.95 -19.32
N THR A 342 1.17 -13.20 -19.06
CA THR A 342 1.40 -13.88 -17.78
C THR A 342 2.37 -15.03 -18.00
N TRP A 343 3.45 -15.07 -17.22
CA TRP A 343 4.45 -16.13 -17.24
C TRP A 343 4.61 -16.73 -15.85
N ALA A 344 4.42 -18.04 -15.74
CA ALA A 344 4.66 -18.78 -14.50
C ALA A 344 6.15 -19.10 -14.34
N ASP A 345 6.74 -18.71 -13.21
CA ASP A 345 8.12 -19.07 -12.87
C ASP A 345 8.23 -20.58 -12.59
N PRO A 346 9.01 -21.34 -13.37
CA PRO A 346 9.13 -22.78 -13.21
C PRO A 346 9.97 -23.21 -12.00
N THR A 347 10.66 -22.28 -11.34
CA THR A 347 11.65 -22.57 -10.30
C THR A 347 11.04 -22.63 -8.89
N GLY A 348 9.90 -21.97 -8.69
CA GLY A 348 9.39 -21.64 -7.37
C GLY A 348 10.19 -20.52 -6.70
N VAL A 349 9.59 -19.91 -5.68
CA VAL A 349 10.19 -18.86 -4.87
C VAL A 349 10.10 -19.28 -3.40
N PRO A 350 11.22 -19.55 -2.71
CA PRO A 350 11.17 -19.91 -1.30
C PRO A 350 10.55 -18.80 -0.45
N SER A 351 9.58 -19.14 0.39
CA SER A 351 8.73 -18.21 1.13
C SER A 351 9.43 -17.37 2.20
N ASP A 352 10.71 -17.64 2.48
CA ASP A 352 11.55 -16.91 3.43
C ASP A 352 12.60 -16.04 2.74
N THR A 353 12.52 -15.87 1.41
CA THR A 353 13.54 -15.18 0.62
C THR A 353 13.05 -13.91 -0.06
N SER A 354 13.87 -13.38 -0.96
CA SER A 354 13.55 -12.29 -1.87
C SER A 354 13.80 -12.73 -3.30
N THR A 355 12.89 -12.43 -4.21
CA THR A 355 13.03 -12.68 -5.65
C THR A 355 12.50 -11.51 -6.46
N MET A 356 13.23 -11.10 -7.49
CA MET A 356 12.91 -9.94 -8.30
C MET A 356 12.92 -10.29 -9.77
N TYR A 357 12.01 -9.67 -10.51
CA TYR A 357 11.85 -9.85 -11.94
C TYR A 357 12.05 -8.53 -12.66
N VAL A 358 12.97 -8.50 -13.63
CA VAL A 358 13.16 -7.38 -14.55
C VAL A 358 12.77 -7.83 -15.94
N VAL A 359 11.91 -7.06 -16.59
CA VAL A 359 11.42 -7.38 -17.94
C VAL A 359 11.92 -6.34 -18.93
N THR A 360 12.49 -6.79 -20.05
CA THR A 360 12.84 -5.91 -21.17
C THR A 360 12.30 -6.47 -22.48
N LYS A 361 12.08 -5.61 -23.48
CA LYS A 361 11.85 -6.09 -24.85
C LYS A 361 13.10 -6.82 -25.36
N ALA A 362 12.93 -7.94 -26.04
CA ALA A 362 14.01 -8.67 -26.69
C ALA A 362 14.20 -8.16 -28.12
N GLU A 363 15.46 -8.14 -28.59
CA GLU A 363 15.83 -7.72 -29.95
C GLU A 363 15.34 -8.67 -31.05
#